data_AF-A0A955BQ73-F1
#
_entry.id   AF-A0A955BQ73-F1
#
_cell.length_a   1.000
_cell.length_b   1.000
_cell.length_c   1.000
_cell.angle_alpha   90.00
_cell.angle_beta   90.00
_cell.angle_gamma   90.00
#
_symmetry.space_group_name_H-M   'P 1'
#
loop_
_entity.id
_entity.type
_entity.pdbx_description
1 polymer ?
#
loop_
_entity_poly.entity_id
_entity_poly.type
_entity_poly.pdbx_seq_one_letter_code
_entity_poly.pdbx_strand_id
1 'polypeptide(L)'
;VEGAAMPWHAFDPDKILLDPYSRSIYFPDCFNREAARSPGSNAGLAPLGRLDVCRCPFEWGDEQRIRHGSDLVIYEMHVRGFTRHPSSSVDASNRGTFAGVVEKIPHLQELGVTAVELMPIFQFDPKDNNYWGYMPLNFFSPHHAYSAHQSSCEQHSQFREMMRELHAAGIEVILDVVYNHT
;
A
#
# COMPACT_ATOMS: atom_id res chain seq x y z
N VAL A 1 14.12 19.97 20.84
CA VAL A 1 13.50 19.77 22.18
C VAL A 1 14.32 18.67 22.84
N GLU A 2 15.09 18.98 23.88
CA GLU A 2 15.74 17.93 24.66
C GLU A 2 14.63 17.15 25.39
N GLY A 3 14.35 15.93 24.94
CA GLY A 3 13.36 15.05 25.56
C GLY A 3 13.79 14.66 26.97
N ALA A 4 12.84 14.17 27.79
CA ALA A 4 13.16 13.69 29.13
C ALA A 4 14.23 12.58 29.06
N ALA A 5 15.26 12.64 29.91
CA ALA A 5 16.30 11.61 29.98
C ALA A 5 15.88 10.50 30.95
N MET A 6 14.98 9.61 30.50
CA MET A 6 14.67 8.37 31.21
C MET A 6 15.33 7.19 30.47
N PRO A 7 15.65 6.09 31.18
CA PRO A 7 15.95 4.83 30.52
C PRO A 7 14.83 4.51 29.51
N TRP A 8 15.18 4.01 28.32
CA TRP A 8 14.26 3.67 27.22
C TRP A 8 13.75 4.83 26.35
N HIS A 9 14.15 6.07 26.61
CA HIS A 9 13.86 7.18 25.70
C HIS A 9 14.88 7.25 24.56
N ALA A 10 14.39 7.38 23.32
CA ALA A 10 15.21 7.46 22.10
C ALA A 10 14.92 8.76 21.32
N PHE A 11 14.69 9.87 22.02
CA PHE A 11 14.49 11.16 21.37
C PHE A 11 15.81 11.65 20.78
N ASP A 12 15.82 11.87 19.47
CA ASP A 12 16.98 12.39 18.74
C ASP A 12 16.52 13.48 17.77
N PRO A 13 16.83 14.77 18.04
CA PRO A 13 16.39 15.88 17.19
C PRO A 13 17.11 15.94 15.84
N ASP A 14 18.23 15.23 15.67
CA ASP A 14 18.95 15.16 14.39
C ASP A 14 18.26 14.20 13.40
N LYS A 15 17.28 13.42 13.88
CA LYS A 15 16.49 12.49 13.08
C LYS A 15 15.24 13.13 12.53
N ILE A 16 15.16 13.19 11.21
CA ILE A 16 13.90 13.32 10.51
C ILE A 16 13.13 12.02 10.68
N LEU A 17 11.92 12.13 11.23
CA LEU A 17 10.97 11.04 11.41
C LEU A 17 9.86 11.12 10.37
N LEU A 18 9.37 9.95 9.98
CA LEU A 18 8.20 9.85 9.12
C LEU A 18 6.93 10.12 9.94
N ASP A 19 6.01 10.93 9.41
CA ASP A 19 4.70 11.11 10.01
C ASP A 19 3.92 9.77 9.98
N PRO A 20 3.57 9.20 11.14
CA PRO A 20 2.84 7.93 11.20
C PRO A 20 1.44 7.99 10.57
N TYR A 21 0.88 9.19 10.37
CA TYR A 21 -0.42 9.42 9.69
C TYR A 21 -0.27 9.83 8.22
N SER A 22 0.96 9.80 7.69
CA SER A 22 1.16 10.14 6.28
C SER A 22 0.36 9.21 5.38
N ARG A 23 -0.31 9.80 4.39
CA ARG A 23 -1.09 9.07 3.38
C ARG A 23 -0.26 8.76 2.13
N SER A 24 0.85 9.46 1.90
CA SER A 24 1.72 9.14 0.78
C SER A 24 3.16 9.36 1.19
N ILE A 25 4.02 8.41 0.82
CA ILE A 25 5.41 8.41 1.26
C ILE A 25 6.31 8.57 0.05
N TYR A 26 7.20 9.55 0.14
CA TYR A 26 8.30 9.74 -0.77
C TYR A 26 9.55 9.07 -0.21
N PHE A 27 10.15 8.19 -0.99
CA PHE A 27 11.47 7.63 -0.73
C PHE A 27 12.49 8.36 -1.60
N PRO A 28 13.48 9.06 -1.02
CA PRO A 28 14.59 9.60 -1.81
C PRO A 28 15.43 8.47 -2.40
N ASP A 29 16.12 8.71 -3.53
CA ASP A 29 16.97 7.69 -4.18
C ASP A 29 18.05 7.16 -3.21
N CYS A 30 18.62 8.07 -2.42
CA CYS A 30 19.60 7.77 -1.37
C CYS A 30 18.96 7.30 -0.04
N PHE A 31 17.68 6.93 -0.01
CA PHE A 31 17.00 6.41 1.17
C PHE A 31 17.84 5.33 1.87
N ASN A 32 18.06 5.47 3.17
CA ASN A 32 18.88 4.56 3.94
C ASN A 32 18.29 4.36 5.35
N ARG A 33 17.66 3.20 5.57
CA ARG A 33 17.09 2.82 6.87
C ARG A 33 18.12 2.82 8.01
N GLU A 34 19.36 2.40 7.75
CA GLU A 34 20.41 2.33 8.78
C GLU A 34 20.84 3.71 9.29
N ALA A 35 20.65 4.78 8.50
CA ALA A 35 20.89 6.15 8.95
C ALA A 35 19.95 6.59 10.08
N ALA A 36 18.78 5.93 10.21
CA ALA A 36 17.88 6.18 11.34
C ALA A 36 18.41 5.62 12.67
N ARG A 37 19.33 4.65 12.63
CA ARG A 37 19.90 3.96 13.80
C ARG A 37 21.34 4.38 14.12
N SER A 38 22.02 4.99 13.17
CA SER A 38 23.43 5.43 13.30
C SER A 38 23.52 6.86 13.87
N PRO A 39 24.59 7.29 14.54
CA PRO A 39 24.75 8.68 14.98
C PRO A 39 24.72 9.70 13.83
N GLY A 40 24.22 10.92 14.09
CA GLY A 40 24.21 12.05 13.15
C GLY A 40 22.93 12.21 12.33
N SER A 41 22.83 13.27 11.51
CA SER A 41 21.59 13.55 10.77
C SER A 41 21.30 12.52 9.67
N ASN A 42 20.02 12.22 9.45
CA ASN A 42 19.53 11.43 8.33
C ASN A 42 18.82 12.28 7.25
N ALA A 43 19.03 13.60 7.25
CA ALA A 43 18.42 14.49 6.27
C ALA A 43 18.76 14.08 4.82
N GLY A 44 17.74 14.01 3.96
CA GLY A 44 17.86 13.50 2.60
C GLY A 44 17.92 11.96 2.48
N LEU A 45 18.10 11.23 3.59
CA LEU A 45 18.15 9.77 3.64
C LEU A 45 16.87 9.14 4.24
N ALA A 46 16.07 9.93 4.95
CA ALA A 46 14.81 9.49 5.55
C ALA A 46 13.66 9.48 4.52
N PRO A 47 12.67 8.57 4.66
CA PRO A 47 11.44 8.67 3.91
C PRO A 47 10.63 9.87 4.43
N LEU A 48 9.94 10.55 3.53
CA LEU A 48 9.19 11.76 3.86
C LEU A 48 7.72 11.56 3.56
N GLY A 49 6.85 12.04 4.44
CA GLY A 49 5.44 12.17 4.10
C GLY A 49 5.27 13.22 3.02
N ARG A 50 4.59 12.89 1.92
CA ARG A 50 4.19 13.87 0.92
C ARG A 50 3.06 14.69 1.51
N LEU A 51 3.28 16.00 1.58
CA LEU A 51 2.21 16.94 1.90
C LEU A 51 1.34 17.06 0.65
N ASP A 52 0.15 16.49 0.71
CA ASP A 52 -0.84 16.59 -0.35
C ASP A 52 -1.32 18.06 -0.43
N VAL A 53 -0.67 18.86 -1.28
CA VAL A 53 -1.05 20.26 -1.56
C VAL A 53 -2.48 20.32 -2.14
N CYS A 54 -2.91 19.24 -2.78
CA CYS A 54 -4.27 19.02 -3.23
C CYS A 54 -4.83 17.80 -2.49
N ARG A 55 -6.01 17.92 -1.85
CA ARG A 55 -6.81 16.75 -1.47
C ARG A 55 -6.87 15.83 -2.69
N CYS A 56 -6.77 14.51 -2.52
CA CYS A 56 -6.90 13.55 -3.62
C CYS A 56 -8.40 13.22 -3.83
N PRO A 57 -9.21 14.05 -4.54
CA PRO A 57 -10.62 13.74 -4.73
C PRO A 57 -10.75 12.40 -5.45
N PHE A 58 -11.83 11.69 -5.16
CA PHE A 58 -12.18 10.46 -5.86
C PHE A 58 -13.69 10.35 -5.86
N GLU A 59 -14.24 10.20 -7.05
CA GLU A 59 -15.67 10.04 -7.27
C GLU A 59 -16.01 8.56 -7.20
N TRP A 60 -16.68 8.18 -6.10
CA TRP A 60 -17.14 6.80 -5.88
C TRP A 60 -18.34 6.44 -6.75
N GLY A 61 -19.12 7.42 -7.23
CA GLY A 61 -20.34 7.18 -7.99
C GLY A 61 -21.39 6.42 -7.15
N ASP A 62 -22.11 5.50 -7.78
CA ASP A 62 -23.14 4.67 -7.14
C ASP A 62 -22.58 3.41 -6.45
N GLU A 63 -21.32 3.45 -6.02
CA GLU A 63 -20.68 2.34 -5.33
C GLU A 63 -21.45 1.95 -4.06
N GLN A 64 -21.67 0.65 -3.89
CA GLN A 64 -22.30 0.09 -2.70
C GLN A 64 -21.40 -0.99 -2.12
N ARG A 65 -21.19 -0.91 -0.80
CA ARG A 65 -20.49 -1.94 -0.06
C ARG A 65 -21.25 -3.26 -0.17
N ILE A 66 -20.57 -4.28 -0.70
CA ILE A 66 -21.08 -5.65 -0.76
C ILE A 66 -20.77 -6.39 0.54
N ARG A 67 -21.63 -7.35 0.87
CA ARG A 67 -21.42 -8.28 1.97
C ARG A 67 -22.09 -9.63 1.67
N HIS A 68 -21.27 -10.62 1.42
CA HIS A 68 -21.59 -12.03 1.34
C HIS A 68 -21.65 -12.63 2.74
N GLY A 69 -22.51 -13.64 2.88
CA GLY A 69 -22.75 -14.34 4.14
C GLY A 69 -22.30 -15.78 4.04
N SER A 70 -23.25 -16.68 3.90
CA SER A 70 -23.01 -18.11 3.73
C SER A 70 -22.40 -18.48 2.37
N ASP A 71 -22.46 -17.57 1.40
CA ASP A 71 -21.94 -17.71 0.04
C ASP A 71 -20.50 -17.16 -0.11
N LEU A 72 -19.87 -16.75 1.00
CA LEU A 72 -18.52 -16.20 0.98
C LEU A 72 -17.47 -17.24 0.54
N VAL A 73 -16.79 -16.96 -0.57
CA VAL A 73 -15.64 -17.71 -1.07
C VAL A 73 -14.46 -16.76 -1.24
N ILE A 74 -13.45 -16.93 -0.40
CA ILE A 74 -12.27 -16.05 -0.31
C ILE A 74 -11.16 -16.55 -1.25
N TYR A 75 -10.59 -15.61 -2.02
CA TYR A 75 -9.39 -15.82 -2.82
C TYR A 75 -8.25 -14.95 -2.29
N GLU A 76 -7.33 -15.56 -1.55
CA GLU A 76 -6.11 -14.89 -1.08
C GLU A 76 -5.16 -14.63 -2.26
N MET A 77 -4.70 -13.38 -2.40
CA MET A 77 -3.82 -13.01 -3.50
C MET A 77 -2.84 -11.90 -3.15
N HIS A 78 -1.67 -11.98 -3.78
CA HIS A 78 -0.66 -10.94 -3.75
C HIS A 78 -0.85 -9.98 -4.92
N VAL A 79 -1.05 -8.68 -4.68
CA VAL A 79 -1.27 -7.66 -5.73
C VAL A 79 -0.22 -7.72 -6.85
N ARG A 80 1.08 -7.67 -6.49
CA ARG A 80 2.18 -7.85 -7.44
C ARG A 80 2.14 -9.21 -8.15
N GLY A 81 2.08 -10.31 -7.38
CA GLY A 81 2.21 -11.67 -7.91
C GLY A 81 1.12 -12.06 -8.88
N PHE A 82 -0.11 -11.62 -8.62
CA PHE A 82 -1.30 -12.00 -9.37
C PHE A 82 -1.19 -11.71 -10.87
N THR A 83 -0.55 -10.59 -11.24
CA THR A 83 -0.51 -10.14 -12.65
C THR A 83 0.87 -9.85 -13.20
N ARG A 84 1.95 -9.97 -12.41
CA ARG A 84 3.33 -9.65 -12.82
C ARG A 84 3.83 -10.44 -14.04
N HIS A 85 3.45 -11.71 -14.18
CA HIS A 85 3.93 -12.54 -15.28
C HIS A 85 3.23 -12.20 -16.61
N PRO A 86 3.92 -12.18 -17.78
CA PRO A 86 3.29 -11.84 -19.06
C PRO A 86 2.09 -12.72 -19.47
N SER A 87 2.02 -13.95 -18.96
CA SER A 87 0.88 -14.85 -19.19
C SER A 87 -0.41 -14.42 -18.48
N SER A 88 -0.37 -13.38 -17.64
CA SER A 88 -1.57 -12.81 -17.02
C SER A 88 -2.50 -12.18 -18.06
N SER A 89 -1.97 -11.85 -19.24
CA SER A 89 -2.63 -11.10 -20.33
C SER A 89 -3.04 -9.68 -19.94
N VAL A 90 -2.46 -9.14 -18.86
CA VAL A 90 -2.59 -7.74 -18.43
C VAL A 90 -1.61 -6.87 -19.21
N ASP A 91 -1.98 -5.62 -19.47
CA ASP A 91 -1.12 -4.63 -20.11
C ASP A 91 0.22 -4.49 -19.36
N ALA A 92 1.32 -4.39 -20.10
CA ALA A 92 2.66 -4.40 -19.51
C ALA A 92 2.87 -3.29 -18.45
N SER A 93 2.20 -2.15 -18.60
CA SER A 93 2.28 -1.03 -17.65
C SER A 93 1.48 -1.26 -16.36
N ASN A 94 0.49 -2.16 -16.38
CA ASN A 94 -0.39 -2.46 -15.25
C ASN A 94 -0.05 -3.77 -14.52
N ARG A 95 0.94 -4.52 -15.01
CA ARG A 95 1.34 -5.79 -14.39
C ARG A 95 1.86 -5.61 -12.96
N GLY A 96 1.24 -6.34 -12.05
CA GLY A 96 1.57 -6.36 -10.63
C GLY A 96 1.19 -5.07 -9.91
N THR A 97 0.14 -4.39 -10.36
CA THR A 97 -0.39 -3.16 -9.77
C THR A 97 -1.88 -3.33 -9.46
N PHE A 98 -2.48 -2.37 -8.76
CA PHE A 98 -3.93 -2.31 -8.53
C PHE A 98 -4.71 -2.26 -9.86
N ALA A 99 -4.23 -1.52 -10.86
CA ALA A 99 -4.83 -1.51 -12.20
C ALA A 99 -4.79 -2.89 -12.87
N GLY A 100 -3.71 -3.65 -12.67
CA GLY A 100 -3.66 -5.03 -13.16
C GLY A 100 -4.68 -5.96 -12.50
N VAL A 101 -5.02 -5.74 -11.24
CA VAL A 101 -6.11 -6.47 -10.56
C VAL A 101 -7.44 -6.17 -11.24
N VAL A 102 -7.71 -4.89 -11.55
CA VAL A 102 -8.92 -4.46 -12.29
C VAL A 102 -9.06 -5.18 -13.63
N GLU A 103 -7.98 -5.25 -14.41
CA GLU A 103 -7.97 -5.98 -15.70
C GLU A 103 -8.27 -7.48 -15.56
N LYS A 104 -8.07 -8.06 -14.37
CA LYS A 104 -8.31 -9.48 -14.08
C LYS A 104 -9.63 -9.77 -13.38
N ILE A 105 -10.49 -8.77 -13.15
CA ILE A 105 -11.83 -8.97 -12.63
C ILE A 105 -12.63 -10.04 -13.41
N PRO A 106 -12.62 -10.08 -14.77
CA PRO A 106 -13.35 -11.12 -15.50
C PRO A 106 -12.91 -12.54 -15.14
N HIS A 107 -11.62 -12.73 -14.84
CA HIS A 107 -11.10 -14.02 -14.40
C HIS A 107 -11.59 -14.39 -13.00
N LEU A 108 -11.66 -13.43 -12.08
CA LEU A 108 -12.18 -13.65 -10.73
C LEU A 108 -13.68 -14.01 -10.76
N GLN A 109 -14.45 -13.35 -11.62
CA GLN A 109 -15.87 -13.66 -11.85
C GLN A 109 -16.05 -15.06 -12.45
N GLU A 110 -15.26 -15.42 -13.47
CA GLU A 110 -15.29 -16.76 -14.08
C GLU A 110 -14.91 -17.85 -13.07
N LEU A 111 -13.94 -17.59 -12.20
CA LEU A 111 -13.54 -18.49 -11.13
C LEU A 111 -14.66 -18.67 -10.08
N GLY A 112 -15.55 -17.70 -9.93
CA GLY A 112 -16.71 -17.75 -9.04
C GLY A 112 -16.39 -17.38 -7.59
N VAL A 113 -15.32 -16.64 -7.35
CA VAL A 113 -14.98 -16.14 -6.00
C VAL A 113 -15.84 -14.93 -5.67
N THR A 114 -16.16 -14.75 -4.40
CA THR A 114 -17.02 -13.63 -3.95
C THR A 114 -16.25 -12.59 -3.15
N ALA A 115 -15.04 -12.92 -2.69
CA ALA A 115 -14.14 -12.00 -2.04
C ALA A 115 -12.69 -12.25 -2.46
N VAL A 116 -11.90 -11.17 -2.56
CA VAL A 116 -10.45 -11.27 -2.59
C VAL A 116 -9.89 -10.84 -1.24
N GLU A 117 -8.93 -11.60 -0.74
CA GLU A 117 -8.13 -11.23 0.43
C GLU A 117 -6.76 -10.80 -0.06
N LEU A 118 -6.46 -9.50 0.08
CA LEU A 118 -5.19 -8.95 -0.36
C LEU A 118 -4.15 -9.15 0.74
N MET A 119 -3.04 -9.78 0.38
CA MET A 119 -1.82 -9.74 1.19
C MET A 119 -1.41 -8.28 1.47
N PRO A 120 -0.60 -8.01 2.53
CA PRO A 120 -0.38 -6.66 3.05
C PRO A 120 -0.14 -5.57 2.00
N ILE A 121 -1.01 -4.57 1.99
CA ILE A 121 -0.94 -3.42 1.09
C ILE A 121 -0.43 -2.16 1.78
N PHE A 122 -0.19 -2.17 3.10
CA PHE A 122 0.43 -1.06 3.81
C PHE A 122 1.85 -0.82 3.33
N GLN A 123 2.28 0.43 3.32
CA GLN A 123 3.63 0.78 2.86
C GLN A 123 4.68 0.12 3.77
N PHE A 124 5.40 -0.86 3.24
CA PHE A 124 6.64 -1.41 3.80
C PHE A 124 7.88 -0.84 3.11
N ASP A 125 9.07 -1.11 3.65
CA ASP A 125 10.34 -0.61 3.11
C ASP A 125 10.63 -1.20 1.70
N PRO A 126 10.80 -0.37 0.64
CA PRO A 126 11.06 -0.87 -0.72
C PRO A 126 12.48 -1.40 -0.95
N LYS A 127 13.43 -1.09 -0.07
CA LYS A 127 14.80 -1.62 -0.12
C LYS A 127 14.96 -2.92 0.67
N ASP A 128 13.97 -3.27 1.48
CA ASP A 128 13.91 -4.60 2.09
C ASP A 128 13.51 -5.64 1.03
N ASN A 129 14.09 -6.84 1.08
CA ASN A 129 13.76 -7.93 0.16
C ASN A 129 12.46 -8.65 0.59
N ASN A 130 11.48 -7.86 1.03
CA ASN A 130 10.21 -8.33 1.55
C ASN A 130 9.18 -8.37 0.41
N TYR A 131 8.94 -9.57 -0.11
CA TYR A 131 7.92 -9.75 -1.14
C TYR A 131 6.52 -9.58 -0.56
N TRP A 132 6.21 -10.24 0.56
CA TRP A 132 4.86 -10.35 1.10
C TRP A 132 4.33 -9.08 1.79
N GLY A 133 5.19 -8.24 2.33
CA GLY A 133 4.80 -6.96 2.92
C GLY A 133 4.40 -6.98 4.40
N TYR A 134 4.57 -8.09 5.13
CA TYR A 134 4.34 -8.19 6.58
C TYR A 134 5.42 -7.49 7.43
N MET A 135 5.77 -6.25 7.08
CA MET A 135 6.69 -5.39 7.83
C MET A 135 6.33 -3.92 7.54
N PRO A 136 5.16 -3.44 7.99
CA PRO A 136 4.66 -2.12 7.62
C PRO A 136 5.53 -1.02 8.21
N LEU A 137 5.89 -0.04 7.37
CA LEU A 137 6.51 1.23 7.76
C LEU A 137 5.44 2.29 8.08
N ASN A 138 4.25 2.19 7.46
CA ASN A 138 3.15 3.13 7.65
C ASN A 138 1.80 2.47 7.37
N PHE A 139 0.79 2.78 8.19
CA PHE A 139 -0.53 2.11 8.17
C PHE A 139 -1.61 2.84 7.34
N PHE A 140 -1.30 4.02 6.79
CA PHE A 140 -2.27 4.88 6.10
C PHE A 140 -1.94 5.10 4.62
N SER A 141 -0.81 4.57 4.17
CA SER A 141 -0.32 4.65 2.80
C SER A 141 -0.37 3.26 2.16
N PRO A 142 -1.09 3.06 1.04
CA PRO A 142 -0.90 1.90 0.20
C PRO A 142 0.56 1.83 -0.30
N HIS A 143 1.07 0.62 -0.52
CA HIS A 143 2.43 0.40 -0.96
C HIS A 143 2.64 0.95 -2.38
N HIS A 144 3.53 1.94 -2.52
CA HIS A 144 3.71 2.68 -3.77
C HIS A 144 4.06 1.80 -4.98
N ALA A 145 4.76 0.68 -4.80
CA ALA A 145 5.14 -0.21 -5.91
C ALA A 145 3.96 -1.02 -6.48
N TYR A 146 2.78 -0.97 -5.83
CA TYR A 146 1.53 -1.53 -6.34
C TYR A 146 0.73 -0.50 -7.15
N SER A 147 1.21 0.74 -7.29
CA SER A 147 0.66 1.72 -8.21
C SER A 147 1.36 1.62 -9.58
N ALA A 148 0.61 1.72 -10.68
CA ALA A 148 1.18 1.78 -12.03
C ALA A 148 1.96 3.08 -12.28
N HIS A 149 1.61 4.15 -11.56
CA HIS A 149 2.25 5.45 -11.66
C HIS A 149 2.64 6.00 -10.28
N GLN A 150 3.81 6.64 -10.20
CA GLN A 150 4.41 7.07 -8.93
C GLN A 150 4.24 8.58 -8.64
N SER A 151 3.14 9.18 -9.07
CA SER A 151 2.81 10.57 -8.75
C SER A 151 2.15 10.69 -7.37
N SER A 152 1.97 11.91 -6.83
CA SER A 152 1.21 12.10 -5.58
C SER A 152 -0.22 11.62 -5.79
N CYS A 153 -0.86 11.09 -4.74
CA CYS A 153 -2.24 10.56 -4.78
C CYS A 153 -2.50 9.29 -5.63
N GLU A 154 -1.70 8.97 -6.66
CA GLU A 154 -1.99 7.86 -7.59
C GLU A 154 -2.20 6.52 -6.89
N GLN A 155 -1.34 6.17 -5.94
CA GLN A 155 -1.48 4.92 -5.19
C GLN A 155 -2.83 4.81 -4.47
N HIS A 156 -3.38 5.93 -3.98
CA HIS A 156 -4.69 5.98 -3.35
C HIS A 156 -5.81 5.94 -4.38
N SER A 157 -5.68 6.67 -5.48
CA SER A 157 -6.69 6.70 -6.53
C SER A 157 -6.83 5.33 -7.20
N GLN A 158 -5.72 4.67 -7.53
CA GLN A 158 -5.72 3.33 -8.13
C GLN A 158 -6.22 2.26 -7.15
N PHE A 159 -5.87 2.36 -5.86
CA PHE A 159 -6.43 1.46 -4.85
C PHE A 159 -7.95 1.64 -4.72
N ARG A 160 -8.45 2.89 -4.65
CA ARG A 160 -9.88 3.19 -4.59
C ARG A 160 -10.62 2.78 -5.87
N GLU A 161 -10.01 2.94 -7.03
CA GLU A 161 -10.52 2.46 -8.31
C GLU A 161 -10.66 0.94 -8.30
N MET A 162 -9.61 0.21 -7.89
CA MET A 162 -9.69 -1.24 -7.75
C MET A 162 -10.81 -1.68 -6.81
N MET A 163 -10.98 -1.01 -5.67
CA MET A 163 -12.10 -1.27 -4.76
C MET A 163 -13.45 -1.06 -5.46
N ARG A 164 -13.64 0.09 -6.13
CA ARG A 164 -14.88 0.42 -6.86
C ARG A 164 -15.20 -0.61 -7.93
N GLU A 165 -14.22 -1.01 -8.74
CA GLU A 165 -14.43 -1.96 -9.84
C GLU A 165 -14.69 -3.38 -9.33
N LEU A 166 -14.00 -3.83 -8.28
CA LEU A 166 -14.28 -5.11 -7.63
C LEU A 166 -15.70 -5.12 -7.04
N HIS A 167 -16.10 -4.04 -6.37
CA HIS A 167 -17.45 -3.93 -5.85
C HIS A 167 -18.50 -3.88 -6.96
N ALA A 168 -18.26 -3.14 -8.05
CA ALA A 168 -19.16 -3.14 -9.21
C ALA A 168 -19.32 -4.55 -9.83
N ALA A 169 -18.29 -5.39 -9.70
CA ALA A 169 -18.29 -6.77 -10.15
C ALA A 169 -18.89 -7.79 -9.17
N GLY A 170 -19.37 -7.35 -8.00
CA GLY A 170 -19.94 -8.25 -6.99
C GLY A 170 -18.90 -8.91 -6.09
N ILE A 171 -17.68 -8.37 -5.99
CA ILE A 171 -16.56 -8.99 -5.27
C ILE A 171 -16.17 -8.12 -4.06
N GLU A 172 -16.20 -8.70 -2.87
CA GLU A 172 -15.69 -8.07 -1.65
C GLU A 172 -14.16 -7.97 -1.62
N VAL A 173 -13.65 -6.98 -0.88
CA VAL A 173 -12.22 -6.83 -0.62
C VAL A 173 -11.94 -6.91 0.87
N ILE A 174 -11.10 -7.88 1.24
CA ILE A 174 -10.58 -8.08 2.58
C ILE A 174 -9.11 -7.69 2.56
N LEU A 175 -8.66 -6.95 3.57
CA LEU A 175 -7.27 -6.55 3.70
C LEU A 175 -6.61 -7.35 4.82
N ASP A 176 -5.51 -8.02 4.49
CA ASP A 176 -4.59 -8.51 5.51
C ASP A 176 -3.86 -7.31 6.15
N VAL A 177 -3.99 -7.18 7.47
CA VAL A 177 -3.50 -6.04 8.23
C VAL A 177 -2.53 -6.46 9.33
N VAL A 178 -1.39 -5.78 9.37
CA VAL A 178 -0.37 -5.97 10.41
C VAL A 178 -0.37 -4.73 11.30
N TYR A 179 -0.88 -4.86 12.53
CA TYR A 179 -0.81 -3.81 13.56
C TYR A 179 0.03 -4.21 14.78
N ASN A 180 0.59 -5.42 14.78
CA ASN A 180 1.24 -6.00 15.94
C ASN A 180 2.76 -5.70 16.03
N HIS A 181 3.38 -5.23 14.95
CA HIS A 181 4.80 -4.82 14.92
C HIS A 181 5.09 -3.77 13.83
N THR A 182 6.29 -3.17 13.91
CA THR A 182 6.92 -2.23 12.96
C THR A 182 8.43 -2.41 12.93
#